data_AF-A0AAU3IHE6-F1
#
_entry.id   AF-A0AAU3IHE6-F1
#
_cell.length_a   1.000
_cell.length_b   1.000
_cell.length_c   1.000
_cell.angle_alpha   90.00
_cell.angle_beta   90.00
_cell.angle_gamma   90.00
#
_symmetry.space_group_name_H-M   'P 1'
#
loop_
_entity.id
_entity.type
_entity.pdbx_description
1 polymer ?
#
loop_
_entity_poly.entity_id
_entity_poly.type
_entity_poly.pdbx_seq_one_letter_code
_entity_poly.pdbx_strand_id
1 'polypeptide(L)'
;MSELVLGPLLRHVDGSAATVWVETSEPCTVRVRAGDASSEEPTFTVHGHHYALVDVAVDGPVAYEVDLDDRRVWPGDDGMPPSVIHPVTGLNRLIFGSCRTSVPHEEPYVRTHGPDVLRAYGLRLMESPDDRPDLILLVGDQVYADELTPDMKDFIAGRRDDGPQEVVDFEEYAELYRQAWSDPAVRWLLSTVPTLMIFDDHDVRDDWNTSSAWREQMAQVPWWHRRIVSALGSYYVYQHLGNIPPAEREADPVLAALRAGAGEETLDEFARRADEEPDSVRWSYHRDLGDTRLVMLDSRSARTLEPGHRRMIDEEEWSWFEKQATGDLGHLVIGSSLPVLLPSGIHHVEGWNEAVCDGIWGRRAARWGERVRQFLDLEHWGAFRRSFEDLARVLVEVASGQRGRPPATVLLLSGDVHYSYMASVRRKGGGRIHQIVCSPIRNPLSRSLRFANIVASFGLAGLLGGVLARAGGLPRPSLRWRISKGPWFPNMMTAVDFAPGEAVVTWFTDTGDLDTVTVRPEPPAAPR
;
A
#
# COMPACT_ATOMS: atom_id res chain seq x y z
N MET A 1 -26.05 2.96 23.56
CA MET A 1 -26.64 3.43 22.29
C MET A 1 -25.48 3.45 21.34
N SER A 2 -25.57 2.72 20.23
CA SER A 2 -24.44 2.56 19.31
C SER A 2 -24.04 3.88 18.66
N GLU A 3 -22.76 4.18 18.67
CA GLU A 3 -22.12 5.33 18.04
C GLU A 3 -21.17 4.86 16.92
N LEU A 4 -20.97 5.72 15.93
CA LEU A 4 -20.05 5.48 14.82
C LEU A 4 -18.63 5.86 15.25
N VAL A 5 -17.85 4.84 15.63
CA VAL A 5 -16.46 5.00 16.11
C VAL A 5 -15.55 5.43 14.97
N LEU A 6 -15.62 4.73 13.83
CA LEU A 6 -14.83 5.01 12.64
C LEU A 6 -15.63 4.74 11.37
N GLY A 7 -15.27 5.45 10.30
CA GLY A 7 -15.98 5.40 9.01
C GLY A 7 -17.12 6.42 8.89
N PRO A 8 -17.97 6.32 7.86
CA PRO A 8 -17.90 5.31 6.81
C PRO A 8 -16.67 5.46 5.93
N LEU A 9 -16.12 4.32 5.50
CA LEU A 9 -15.10 4.24 4.47
C LEU A 9 -15.73 3.63 3.22
N LEU A 10 -15.60 4.31 2.08
CA LEU A 10 -15.98 3.77 0.78
C LEU A 10 -14.85 2.88 0.28
N ARG A 11 -15.13 1.59 0.16
CA ARG A 11 -14.13 0.56 -0.15
C ARG A 11 -14.25 0.11 -1.60
N HIS A 12 -14.79 -1.08 -1.84
CA HIS A 12 -15.00 -1.59 -3.18
C HIS A 12 -16.17 -0.86 -3.86
N VAL A 13 -15.95 -0.24 -5.02
CA VAL A 13 -17.03 0.29 -5.87
C VAL A 13 -16.83 -0.18 -7.29
N ASP A 14 -17.90 -0.68 -7.90
CA ASP A 14 -17.95 -1.04 -9.32
C ASP A 14 -19.13 -0.33 -10.02
N GLY A 15 -19.55 -0.82 -11.19
CA GLY A 15 -20.65 -0.24 -11.95
C GLY A 15 -22.06 -0.49 -11.40
N SER A 16 -22.18 -1.29 -10.34
CA SER A 16 -23.47 -1.80 -9.84
C SER A 16 -23.58 -1.85 -8.32
N ALA A 17 -22.46 -1.87 -7.59
CA ALA A 17 -22.43 -1.98 -6.15
C ALA A 17 -21.30 -1.16 -5.52
N ALA A 18 -21.50 -0.78 -4.27
CA ALA A 18 -20.53 -0.11 -3.43
C ALA A 18 -20.51 -0.73 -2.04
N THR A 19 -19.31 -0.95 -1.48
CA THR A 19 -19.10 -1.40 -0.11
C THR A 19 -18.81 -0.20 0.79
N VAL A 20 -19.59 -0.07 1.85
CA VAL A 20 -19.32 0.87 2.95
C VAL A 20 -18.86 0.09 4.18
N TRP A 21 -17.67 0.42 4.68
CA TRP A 21 -17.10 -0.13 5.91
C TRP A 21 -17.31 0.83 7.09
N VAL A 22 -17.66 0.30 8.26
CA VAL A 22 -17.80 1.07 9.51
C VAL A 22 -17.32 0.29 10.73
N GLU A 23 -16.96 1.03 11.78
CA GLU A 23 -16.76 0.53 13.15
C GLU A 23 -17.76 1.22 14.10
N THR A 24 -18.37 0.45 15.00
CA THR A 24 -19.40 0.90 15.94
C THR A 24 -19.03 0.62 17.40
N SER A 25 -19.59 1.40 18.32
CA SER A 25 -19.24 1.31 19.76
C SER A 25 -19.89 0.15 20.51
N GLU A 26 -20.95 -0.43 19.94
CA GLU A 26 -21.74 -1.55 20.48
C GLU A 26 -22.23 -2.41 19.29
N PRO A 27 -22.57 -3.70 19.48
CA PRO A 27 -23.20 -4.50 18.43
C PRO A 27 -24.53 -3.88 17.98
N CYS A 28 -24.74 -3.76 16.67
CA CYS A 28 -25.96 -3.19 16.11
C CYS A 28 -26.18 -3.67 14.66
N THR A 29 -27.30 -3.23 14.07
CA THR A 29 -27.51 -3.35 12.62
C THR A 29 -27.04 -2.08 11.94
N VAL A 30 -26.17 -2.19 10.94
CA VAL A 30 -25.72 -1.07 10.12
C VAL A 30 -26.55 -1.07 8.84
N ARG A 31 -27.22 0.04 8.55
CA ARG A 31 -27.98 0.21 7.31
C ARG A 31 -27.38 1.34 6.46
N VAL A 32 -27.14 1.06 5.19
CA VAL A 32 -26.74 2.04 4.19
C VAL A 32 -27.94 2.33 3.29
N ARG A 33 -28.21 3.61 3.04
CA ARG A 33 -29.23 4.06 2.08
C ARG A 33 -28.58 4.92 1.02
N ALA A 34 -28.71 4.53 -0.24
CA ALA A 34 -28.17 5.23 -1.40
C ALA A 34 -29.31 5.45 -2.40
N GLY A 35 -29.95 6.63 -2.34
CA GLY A 35 -31.16 6.90 -3.11
C GLY A 35 -32.31 5.97 -2.70
N ASP A 36 -32.87 5.24 -3.66
CA ASP A 36 -33.93 4.24 -3.40
C ASP A 36 -33.38 2.88 -2.96
N ALA A 37 -32.08 2.64 -3.09
CA ALA A 37 -31.43 1.41 -2.65
C ALA A 37 -31.13 1.46 -1.16
N SER A 38 -31.33 0.34 -0.47
CA SER A 38 -30.91 0.17 0.92
C SER A 38 -30.48 -1.26 1.18
N SER A 39 -29.45 -1.42 2.00
CA SER A 39 -28.93 -2.70 2.44
C SER A 39 -28.50 -2.59 3.89
N GLU A 40 -28.56 -3.71 4.62
CA GLU A 40 -28.24 -3.74 6.05
C GLU A 40 -27.50 -5.01 6.40
N GLU A 41 -26.57 -4.89 7.35
CA GLU A 41 -25.77 -6.00 7.88
C GLU A 41 -25.67 -5.85 9.40
N PRO A 42 -25.79 -6.94 10.18
CA PRO A 42 -25.40 -6.91 11.58
C PRO A 42 -23.88 -6.74 11.70
N THR A 43 -23.42 -6.07 12.75
CA THR A 43 -21.99 -6.01 13.03
C THR A 43 -21.45 -7.38 13.47
N PHE A 44 -20.25 -7.72 13.04
CA PHE A 44 -19.46 -8.80 13.64
C PHE A 44 -18.51 -8.21 14.69
N THR A 45 -18.16 -9.01 15.70
CA THR A 45 -17.35 -8.55 16.84
C THR A 45 -16.02 -9.29 16.91
N VAL A 46 -14.93 -8.55 17.01
CA VAL A 46 -13.58 -9.10 17.27
C VAL A 46 -12.86 -8.23 18.29
N HIS A 47 -12.22 -8.83 19.29
CA HIS A 47 -11.48 -8.11 20.34
C HIS A 47 -12.27 -6.98 21.02
N GLY A 48 -13.61 -7.11 21.11
CA GLY A 48 -14.48 -6.08 21.69
C GLY A 48 -14.86 -4.92 20.77
N HIS A 49 -14.37 -4.91 19.53
CA HIS A 49 -14.74 -3.94 18.50
C HIS A 49 -15.79 -4.52 17.54
N HIS A 50 -16.64 -3.66 16.97
CA HIS A 50 -17.79 -4.07 16.17
C HIS A 50 -17.74 -3.46 14.78
N TYR A 51 -17.78 -4.30 13.74
CA TYR A 51 -17.56 -3.87 12.36
C TYR A 51 -18.67 -4.34 11.43
N ALA A 52 -18.94 -3.58 10.38
CA ALA A 52 -19.77 -4.03 9.26
C ALA A 52 -19.20 -3.58 7.92
N LEU A 53 -19.40 -4.43 6.91
CA LEU A 53 -19.20 -4.10 5.50
C LEU A 53 -20.54 -4.28 4.80
N VAL A 54 -21.17 -3.17 4.42
CA VAL A 54 -22.50 -3.17 3.78
C VAL A 54 -22.32 -2.94 2.29
N ASP A 55 -22.73 -3.92 1.49
CA ASP A 55 -22.81 -3.80 0.04
C ASP A 55 -24.17 -3.23 -0.35
N VAL A 56 -24.18 -2.09 -1.04
CA VAL A 56 -25.39 -1.41 -1.51
C VAL A 56 -25.35 -1.26 -3.02
N ALA A 57 -26.50 -1.47 -3.67
CA ALA A 57 -26.63 -1.29 -5.11
C ALA A 57 -26.53 0.20 -5.49
N VAL A 58 -25.82 0.51 -6.58
CA VAL A 58 -25.68 1.85 -7.13
C VAL A 58 -25.70 1.81 -8.66
N ASP A 59 -26.45 2.72 -9.28
CA ASP A 59 -26.60 2.82 -10.75
C ASP A 59 -26.16 4.19 -11.31
N GLY A 60 -25.82 5.13 -10.43
CA GLY A 60 -25.29 6.44 -10.76
C GLY A 60 -24.74 7.15 -9.53
N PRO A 61 -24.17 8.36 -9.70
CA PRO A 61 -23.78 9.22 -8.59
C PRO A 61 -24.92 9.43 -7.60
N VAL A 62 -24.72 9.03 -6.35
CA VAL A 62 -25.79 9.05 -5.35
C VAL A 62 -25.24 9.38 -3.95
N ALA A 63 -25.86 10.37 -3.29
CA ALA A 63 -25.57 10.63 -1.89
C ALA A 63 -26.08 9.47 -1.02
N TYR A 64 -25.34 9.12 0.03
CA TYR A 64 -25.75 8.04 0.91
C TYR A 64 -25.76 8.44 2.38
N GLU A 65 -26.57 7.73 3.15
CA GLU A 65 -26.69 7.85 4.59
C GLU A 65 -26.32 6.52 5.25
N VAL A 66 -25.81 6.59 6.48
CA VAL A 66 -25.58 5.42 7.34
C VAL A 66 -26.39 5.57 8.61
N ASP A 67 -27.12 4.52 8.93
CA ASP A 67 -27.85 4.36 10.18
C ASP A 67 -27.22 3.24 11.02
N LEU A 68 -27.19 3.47 12.34
CA LEU A 68 -27.01 2.42 13.33
C LEU A 68 -28.38 2.15 13.97
N ASP A 69 -28.87 0.93 13.78
CA ASP A 69 -30.25 0.51 14.03
C ASP A 69 -31.25 1.42 13.30
N ASP A 70 -31.93 2.31 14.04
CA ASP A 70 -32.92 3.25 13.51
C ASP A 70 -32.46 4.72 13.58
N ARG A 71 -31.17 4.97 13.83
CA ARG A 71 -30.61 6.31 14.00
C ARG A 71 -29.57 6.61 12.92
N ARG A 72 -29.81 7.66 12.13
CA ARG A 72 -28.82 8.21 11.22
C ARG A 72 -27.59 8.73 11.97
N VAL A 73 -26.41 8.28 11.56
CA VAL A 73 -25.10 8.69 12.09
C VAL A 73 -24.20 9.32 11.02
N TRP A 74 -24.55 9.17 9.74
CA TRP A 74 -23.82 9.78 8.62
C TRP A 74 -24.79 10.31 7.55
N PRO A 75 -24.56 11.49 6.97
CA PRO A 75 -23.53 12.48 7.32
C PRO A 75 -23.74 13.07 8.73
N GLY A 76 -22.66 13.51 9.36
CA GLY A 76 -22.70 14.19 10.65
C GLY A 76 -23.13 15.66 10.55
N ASP A 77 -23.28 16.34 11.70
CA ASP A 77 -23.62 17.77 11.78
C ASP A 77 -22.37 18.68 11.75
N ASP A 78 -21.35 18.31 10.99
CA ASP A 78 -20.05 19.00 10.91
C ASP A 78 -19.98 20.07 9.81
N GLY A 79 -21.04 20.19 8.99
CA GLY A 79 -21.13 21.16 7.90
C GLY A 79 -20.35 20.75 6.64
N MET A 80 -19.81 19.53 6.58
CA MET A 80 -19.15 19.00 5.39
C MET A 80 -20.16 18.69 4.27
N PRO A 81 -19.74 18.70 2.99
CA PRO A 81 -20.59 18.26 1.90
C PRO A 81 -21.08 16.81 2.09
N PRO A 82 -22.23 16.42 1.53
CA PRO A 82 -22.69 15.03 1.61
C PRO A 82 -21.67 14.10 0.92
N SER A 83 -21.44 12.92 1.49
CA SER A 83 -20.67 11.87 0.83
C SER A 83 -21.48 11.29 -0.32
N VAL A 84 -20.85 11.16 -1.48
CA VAL A 84 -21.48 10.67 -2.71
C VAL A 84 -20.72 9.46 -3.21
N ILE A 85 -21.45 8.37 -3.45
CA ILE A 85 -20.92 7.19 -4.13
C ILE A 85 -20.96 7.47 -5.63
N HIS A 86 -19.83 7.27 -6.30
CA HIS A 86 -19.72 7.32 -7.74
C HIS A 86 -19.34 5.95 -8.28
N PRO A 87 -20.23 5.28 -9.04
CA PRO A 87 -19.91 3.99 -9.65
C PRO A 87 -18.64 4.06 -10.50
N VAL A 88 -17.77 3.06 -10.37
CA VAL A 88 -16.49 2.99 -11.08
C VAL A 88 -16.56 1.91 -12.15
N THR A 89 -16.86 2.31 -13.39
CA THR A 89 -16.89 1.41 -14.56
C THR A 89 -15.60 1.44 -15.38
N GLY A 90 -14.74 2.42 -15.11
CA GLY A 90 -13.45 2.65 -15.74
C GLY A 90 -12.56 3.50 -14.84
N LEU A 91 -11.25 3.36 -14.95
CA LEU A 91 -10.28 4.19 -14.23
C LEU A 91 -9.81 5.34 -15.12
N ASN A 92 -10.32 6.56 -14.89
CA ASN A 92 -9.87 7.78 -15.55
C ASN A 92 -8.83 8.50 -14.70
N ARG A 93 -9.01 8.58 -13.38
CA ARG A 93 -8.08 9.22 -12.44
C ARG A 93 -7.86 8.37 -11.20
N LEU A 94 -6.59 8.00 -10.98
CA LEU A 94 -6.10 7.38 -9.75
C LEU A 94 -5.27 8.41 -8.98
N ILE A 95 -5.46 8.54 -7.67
CA ILE A 95 -4.45 9.15 -6.80
C ILE A 95 -3.79 8.10 -5.91
N PHE A 96 -2.49 8.23 -5.66
CA PHE A 96 -1.78 7.29 -4.80
C PHE A 96 -0.62 7.93 -4.02
N GLY A 97 -0.20 7.24 -2.95
CA GLY A 97 0.96 7.57 -2.13
C GLY A 97 1.13 6.58 -0.97
N SER A 98 2.17 6.77 -0.16
CA SER A 98 2.47 5.99 1.05
C SER A 98 3.04 6.88 2.16
N CYS A 99 3.37 6.28 3.31
CA CYS A 99 4.15 6.90 4.38
C CYS A 99 3.47 8.15 4.96
N ARG A 100 2.31 7.93 5.58
CA ARG A 100 1.52 8.98 6.23
C ARG A 100 1.56 8.84 7.75
N THR A 101 2.35 9.68 8.41
CA THR A 101 2.23 9.84 9.86
C THR A 101 0.95 10.59 10.23
N SER A 102 0.30 10.16 11.31
CA SER A 102 -0.99 10.70 11.77
C SER A 102 -0.86 11.66 12.95
N VAL A 103 0.20 12.47 12.97
CA VAL A 103 0.42 13.49 14.00
C VAL A 103 -0.60 14.63 13.90
N PRO A 104 -0.86 15.40 14.97
CA PRO A 104 -1.77 16.55 14.92
C PRO A 104 -1.42 17.56 13.82
N HIS A 105 -2.40 18.31 13.31
CA HIS A 105 -2.22 19.33 12.25
C HIS A 105 -1.95 20.74 12.81
N GLU A 106 -1.41 20.82 14.04
CA GLU A 106 -1.02 22.06 14.72
C GLU A 106 0.50 22.14 14.95
N GLU A 107 0.98 23.28 15.44
CA GLU A 107 2.37 23.42 15.89
C GLU A 107 2.62 22.61 17.17
N PRO A 108 3.77 21.94 17.34
CA PRO A 108 4.96 21.97 16.48
C PRO A 108 4.96 20.95 15.34
N TYR A 109 3.93 20.11 15.21
CA TYR A 109 3.92 18.97 14.29
C TYR A 109 3.94 19.35 12.82
N VAL A 110 3.23 20.42 12.43
CA VAL A 110 3.29 20.95 11.05
C VAL A 110 4.71 21.38 10.68
N ARG A 111 5.50 21.90 11.62
CA ARG A 111 6.88 22.31 11.37
C ARG A 111 7.82 21.12 11.15
N THR A 112 7.58 20.03 11.86
CA THR A 112 8.43 18.84 11.80
C THR A 112 8.03 17.88 10.67
N HIS A 113 6.73 17.66 10.48
CA HIS A 113 6.19 16.68 9.53
C HIS A 113 5.61 17.31 8.26
N GLY A 114 5.49 18.64 8.19
CA GLY A 114 4.88 19.32 7.07
C GLY A 114 3.35 19.13 6.98
N PRO A 115 2.74 19.66 5.90
CA PRO A 115 1.31 19.50 5.64
C PRO A 115 0.98 18.04 5.30
N ASP A 116 -0.20 17.60 5.71
CA ASP A 116 -0.78 16.31 5.34
C ASP A 116 -1.43 16.44 3.96
N VAL A 117 -0.84 15.86 2.92
CA VAL A 117 -1.30 16.05 1.54
C VAL A 117 -2.62 15.33 1.28
N LEU A 118 -2.90 14.22 1.97
CA LEU A 118 -4.19 13.53 1.87
C LEU A 118 -5.31 14.40 2.44
N ARG A 119 -5.06 15.02 3.61
CA ARG A 119 -5.98 15.99 4.22
C ARG A 119 -6.19 17.22 3.33
N ALA A 120 -5.11 17.79 2.79
CA ALA A 120 -5.18 18.93 1.90
C ALA A 120 -5.95 18.62 0.61
N TYR A 121 -5.81 17.41 0.07
CA TYR A 121 -6.59 16.93 -1.06
C TYR A 121 -8.08 16.84 -0.73
N GLY A 122 -8.45 16.27 0.43
CA GLY A 122 -9.83 16.21 0.89
C GLY A 122 -10.49 17.60 0.99
N LEU A 123 -9.80 18.57 1.61
CA LEU A 123 -10.29 19.95 1.72
C LEU A 123 -10.51 20.62 0.36
N ARG A 124 -9.56 20.47 -0.57
CA ARG A 124 -9.69 21.01 -1.93
C ARG A 124 -10.83 20.35 -2.70
N LEU A 125 -11.02 19.04 -2.54
CA LEU A 125 -12.07 18.31 -3.21
C LEU A 125 -13.48 18.76 -2.76
N MET A 126 -13.64 19.17 -1.50
CA MET A 126 -14.88 19.78 -1.01
C MET A 126 -15.22 21.10 -1.75
N GLU A 127 -14.20 21.86 -2.14
CA GLU A 127 -14.37 23.12 -2.89
C GLU A 127 -14.49 22.90 -4.40
N SER A 128 -13.88 21.83 -4.93
CA SER A 128 -13.79 21.50 -6.35
C SER A 128 -14.17 20.03 -6.60
N PRO A 129 -15.47 19.66 -6.49
CA PRO A 129 -15.92 18.26 -6.56
C PRO A 129 -15.69 17.61 -7.93
N ASP A 130 -15.48 18.41 -8.99
CA ASP A 130 -15.16 17.93 -10.34
C ASP A 130 -13.76 17.28 -10.43
N ASP A 131 -12.87 17.55 -9.47
CA ASP A 131 -11.51 16.98 -9.42
C ASP A 131 -11.43 15.59 -8.78
N ARG A 132 -12.59 15.02 -8.38
CA ARG A 132 -12.68 13.73 -7.67
C ARG A 132 -11.96 12.62 -8.43
N PRO A 133 -11.11 11.82 -7.77
CA PRO A 133 -10.54 10.64 -8.41
C PRO A 133 -11.57 9.51 -8.44
N ASP A 134 -11.41 8.57 -9.38
CA ASP A 134 -12.21 7.35 -9.35
C ASP A 134 -11.74 6.41 -8.23
N LEU A 135 -10.46 6.52 -7.83
CA LEU A 135 -9.82 5.62 -6.87
C LEU A 135 -8.68 6.31 -6.11
N ILE A 136 -8.57 6.01 -4.82
CA ILE A 136 -7.37 6.22 -4.00
C ILE A 136 -6.67 4.87 -3.81
N LEU A 137 -5.36 4.83 -4.03
CA LEU A 137 -4.53 3.69 -3.69
C LEU A 137 -3.47 4.10 -2.65
N LEU A 138 -3.50 3.49 -1.47
CA LEU A 138 -2.47 3.70 -0.45
C LEU A 138 -1.52 2.49 -0.42
N VAL A 139 -0.25 2.72 -0.74
CA VAL A 139 0.75 1.65 -0.99
C VAL A 139 1.77 1.51 0.14
N GLY A 140 1.29 1.15 1.33
CA GLY A 140 2.12 0.95 2.52
C GLY A 140 2.19 2.14 3.49
N ASP A 141 2.49 1.87 4.76
CA ASP A 141 2.67 2.83 5.85
C ASP A 141 1.48 3.78 6.08
N GLN A 142 0.31 3.16 6.23
CA GLN A 142 -0.94 3.87 6.54
C GLN A 142 -1.01 4.26 8.01
N VAL A 143 -0.35 3.44 8.83
CA VAL A 143 -0.15 3.63 10.25
C VAL A 143 1.30 3.30 10.60
N TYR A 144 1.79 3.85 11.72
CA TYR A 144 3.14 3.60 12.22
C TYR A 144 3.05 2.98 13.62
N ALA A 145 3.22 1.66 13.69
CA ALA A 145 3.06 0.87 14.91
C ALA A 145 4.29 0.92 15.84
N ASP A 146 5.42 1.40 15.33
CA ASP A 146 6.71 1.51 16.02
C ASP A 146 7.19 2.96 16.21
N GLU A 147 6.75 3.89 15.36
CA GLU A 147 7.01 5.33 15.51
C GLU A 147 5.78 6.08 16.04
N LEU A 148 5.51 5.92 17.34
CA LEU A 148 4.26 6.39 17.92
C LEU A 148 4.17 7.91 18.09
N THR A 149 2.97 8.44 17.80
CA THR A 149 2.57 9.80 18.16
C THR A 149 2.51 9.97 19.68
N PRO A 150 2.60 11.20 20.21
CA PRO A 150 2.41 11.46 21.64
C PRO A 150 1.06 10.95 22.16
N ASP A 151 -0.03 11.18 21.43
CA ASP A 151 -1.37 10.72 21.80
C ASP A 151 -1.43 9.18 21.90
N MET A 152 -0.78 8.46 20.99
CA MET A 152 -0.71 7.01 21.04
C MET A 152 0.16 6.50 22.21
N LYS A 153 1.24 7.21 22.54
CA LYS A 153 2.05 6.89 23.74
C LYS A 153 1.24 7.09 25.02
N ASP A 154 0.47 8.17 25.11
CA ASP A 154 -0.40 8.46 26.25
C ASP A 154 -1.51 7.40 26.38
N PHE A 155 -2.10 6.97 25.26
CA PHE A 155 -3.07 5.86 25.25
C PHE A 155 -2.47 4.55 25.77
N ILE A 156 -1.29 4.14 25.27
CA ILE A 156 -0.61 2.92 25.72
C ILE A 156 -0.23 3.03 27.21
N ALA A 157 0.32 4.17 27.64
CA ALA A 157 0.69 4.41 29.04
C ALA A 157 -0.53 4.37 29.99
N GLY A 158 -1.72 4.73 29.50
CA GLY A 158 -2.97 4.59 30.25
C GLY A 158 -3.47 3.14 30.37
N ARG A 159 -2.97 2.22 29.54
CA ARG A 159 -3.40 0.82 29.48
C ARG A 159 -2.45 -0.15 30.16
N ARG A 160 -1.15 0.09 30.07
CA ARG A 160 -0.12 -0.77 30.65
C ARG A 160 1.06 0.03 31.20
N ASP A 161 1.51 -0.37 32.38
CA ASP A 161 2.64 0.24 33.08
C ASP A 161 4.01 -0.21 32.51
N ASP A 162 4.06 -1.33 31.80
CA ASP A 162 5.29 -1.94 31.26
C ASP A 162 5.16 -2.42 29.80
N GLY A 163 6.29 -2.86 29.23
CA GLY A 163 6.41 -3.32 27.84
C GLY A 163 7.03 -2.28 26.88
N PRO A 164 7.06 -2.56 25.57
CA PRO A 164 7.64 -1.66 24.59
C PRO A 164 6.79 -0.39 24.42
N GLN A 165 7.45 0.71 24.03
CA GLN A 165 6.81 1.95 23.59
C GLN A 165 6.44 1.86 22.10
N GLU A 166 5.79 0.75 21.76
CA GLU A 166 5.35 0.34 20.42
C GLU A 166 3.99 -0.36 20.59
N VAL A 167 3.20 -0.43 19.52
CA VAL A 167 1.91 -1.12 19.48
C VAL A 167 2.13 -2.64 19.53
N VAL A 168 1.32 -3.34 20.34
CA VAL A 168 1.49 -4.78 20.63
C VAL A 168 0.18 -5.56 20.53
N ASP A 169 -0.98 -4.96 20.77
CA ASP A 169 -2.25 -5.69 20.79
C ASP A 169 -3.33 -5.08 19.90
N PHE A 170 -4.42 -5.82 19.68
CA PHE A 170 -5.46 -5.44 18.74
C PHE A 170 -6.11 -4.10 19.10
N GLU A 171 -6.36 -3.84 20.37
CA GLU A 171 -6.94 -2.57 20.83
C GLU A 171 -5.98 -1.40 20.59
N GLU A 172 -4.68 -1.58 20.81
CA GLU A 172 -3.68 -0.59 20.43
C GLU A 172 -3.64 -0.36 18.91
N TYR A 173 -3.81 -1.41 18.09
CA TYR A 173 -3.96 -1.26 16.64
C TYR A 173 -5.26 -0.53 16.25
N ALA A 174 -6.39 -0.86 16.87
CA ALA A 174 -7.67 -0.23 16.62
C ALA A 174 -7.62 1.28 16.91
N GLU A 175 -7.01 1.67 18.03
CA GLU A 175 -6.76 3.08 18.36
C GLU A 175 -5.82 3.74 17.34
N LEU A 176 -4.79 3.04 16.88
CA LEU A 176 -3.86 3.55 15.87
C LEU A 176 -4.59 3.88 14.55
N TYR A 177 -5.49 2.99 14.09
CA TYR A 177 -6.35 3.25 12.93
C TYR A 177 -7.36 4.37 13.18
N ARG A 178 -7.96 4.41 14.37
CA ARG A 178 -8.89 5.48 14.76
C ARG A 178 -8.20 6.84 14.67
N GLN A 179 -6.99 6.99 15.22
CA GLN A 179 -6.21 8.23 15.12
C GLN A 179 -5.87 8.57 13.66
N ALA A 180 -5.55 7.57 12.85
CA ALA A 180 -5.17 7.79 11.45
C ALA A 180 -6.31 8.31 10.57
N TRP A 181 -7.54 7.85 10.80
CA TRP A 181 -8.68 8.10 9.88
C TRP A 181 -9.77 9.00 10.45
N SER A 182 -9.65 9.48 11.69
CA SER A 182 -10.67 10.33 12.32
C SER A 182 -10.56 11.83 12.01
N ASP A 183 -9.48 12.33 11.39
CA ASP A 183 -9.43 13.73 10.95
C ASP A 183 -10.65 14.02 10.04
N PRO A 184 -11.44 15.08 10.28
CA PRO A 184 -12.69 15.29 9.55
C PRO A 184 -12.56 15.34 8.03
N ALA A 185 -11.49 15.94 7.50
CA ALA A 185 -11.29 16.04 6.06
C ALA A 185 -10.81 14.71 5.45
N VAL A 186 -9.97 13.96 6.17
CA VAL A 186 -9.56 12.60 5.77
C VAL A 186 -10.75 11.64 5.83
N ARG A 187 -11.52 11.66 6.93
CA ARG A 187 -12.73 10.85 7.12
C ARG A 187 -13.75 11.13 6.01
N TRP A 188 -13.98 12.41 5.69
CA TRP A 188 -14.85 12.78 4.57
C TRP A 188 -14.32 12.26 3.24
N LEU A 189 -13.03 12.46 2.93
CA LEU A 189 -12.42 11.98 1.68
C LEU A 189 -12.59 10.45 1.54
N LEU A 190 -12.27 9.69 2.59
CA LEU A 190 -12.39 8.24 2.60
C LEU A 190 -13.85 7.75 2.52
N SER A 191 -14.82 8.58 2.91
CA SER A 191 -16.25 8.24 2.82
C SER A 191 -16.83 8.43 1.41
N THR A 192 -16.18 9.22 0.55
CA THR A 192 -16.73 9.57 -0.77
C THR A 192 -15.87 9.11 -1.94
N VAL A 193 -14.63 8.68 -1.70
CA VAL A 193 -13.75 8.13 -2.73
C VAL A 193 -13.38 6.69 -2.41
N PRO A 194 -13.62 5.74 -3.34
CA PRO A 194 -13.21 4.34 -3.17
C PRO A 194 -11.72 4.26 -2.85
N THR A 195 -11.35 3.57 -1.78
CA THR A 195 -9.96 3.47 -1.33
C THR A 195 -9.51 2.02 -1.24
N LEU A 196 -8.43 1.69 -1.93
CA LEU A 196 -7.71 0.41 -1.85
C LEU A 196 -6.38 0.62 -1.13
N MET A 197 -5.94 -0.40 -0.39
CA MET A 197 -4.76 -0.29 0.47
C MET A 197 -3.90 -1.56 0.47
N ILE A 198 -2.61 -1.43 0.74
CA ILE A 198 -1.73 -2.52 1.19
C ILE A 198 -0.94 -2.03 2.40
N PHE A 199 -0.52 -2.93 3.30
CA PHE A 199 0.44 -2.60 4.36
C PHE A 199 1.85 -2.43 3.80
N ASP A 200 2.73 -1.82 4.60
CA ASP A 200 4.18 -2.05 4.56
C ASP A 200 4.67 -2.56 5.92
N ASP A 201 5.96 -2.46 6.20
CA ASP A 201 6.52 -2.80 7.49
C ASP A 201 6.03 -1.94 8.63
N HIS A 202 5.93 -0.61 8.55
CA HIS A 202 5.51 0.19 9.71
C HIS A 202 4.05 -0.07 10.15
N ASP A 203 3.21 -0.66 9.30
CA ASP A 203 1.91 -1.20 9.71
C ASP A 203 2.07 -2.34 10.74
N VAL A 204 3.18 -3.07 10.71
CA VAL A 204 3.56 -4.10 11.69
C VAL A 204 4.63 -3.57 12.62
N ARG A 205 5.86 -3.40 12.14
CA ARG A 205 7.06 -2.83 12.77
C ARG A 205 8.12 -2.65 11.68
N ASP A 206 8.88 -1.56 11.74
CA ASP A 206 10.11 -1.36 10.95
C ASP A 206 10.95 -2.65 10.78
N ASP A 207 11.44 -2.88 9.55
CA ASP A 207 12.16 -4.07 9.07
C ASP A 207 11.33 -5.37 9.02
N TRP A 208 10.00 -5.32 9.16
CA TRP A 208 9.18 -6.52 9.19
C TRP A 208 9.41 -7.40 7.96
N ASN A 209 9.79 -8.66 8.24
CA ASN A 209 10.16 -9.67 7.26
C ASN A 209 11.34 -9.30 6.34
N THR A 210 12.32 -8.51 6.81
CA THR A 210 13.54 -8.20 6.04
C THR A 210 14.42 -9.44 5.77
N SER A 211 14.50 -10.39 6.71
CA SER A 211 15.33 -11.61 6.58
C SER A 211 14.94 -12.74 7.55
N SER A 212 15.37 -13.97 7.28
CA SER A 212 15.21 -15.10 8.21
C SER A 212 15.92 -14.85 9.54
N ALA A 213 17.10 -14.22 9.50
CA ALA A 213 17.86 -13.86 10.70
C ALA A 213 17.13 -12.80 11.54
N TRP A 214 16.37 -11.90 10.91
CA TRP A 214 15.51 -10.95 11.62
C TRP A 214 14.32 -11.68 12.26
N ARG A 215 13.65 -12.58 11.52
CA ARG A 215 12.54 -13.38 12.08
C ARG A 215 12.97 -14.22 13.28
N GLU A 216 14.14 -14.85 13.21
CA GLU A 216 14.72 -15.61 14.33
C GLU A 216 14.97 -14.72 15.55
N GLN A 217 15.41 -13.47 15.36
CA GLN A 217 15.60 -12.51 16.45
C GLN A 217 14.27 -12.08 17.06
N MET A 218 13.30 -11.72 16.22
CA MET A 218 11.98 -11.28 16.68
C MET A 218 11.18 -12.39 17.35
N ALA A 219 11.36 -13.65 16.94
CA ALA A 219 10.78 -14.81 17.62
C ALA A 219 11.26 -14.96 19.08
N GLN A 220 12.39 -14.34 19.47
CA GLN A 220 12.86 -14.30 20.86
C GLN A 220 12.30 -13.12 21.66
N VAL A 221 11.64 -12.16 21.01
CA VAL A 221 11.07 -10.98 21.67
C VAL A 221 9.74 -11.41 22.32
N PRO A 222 9.58 -11.32 23.65
CA PRO A 222 8.46 -11.93 24.37
C PRO A 222 7.07 -11.48 23.92
N TRP A 223 6.94 -10.23 23.46
CA TRP A 223 5.67 -9.65 23.02
C TRP A 223 5.43 -9.75 21.50
N TRP A 224 6.42 -10.22 20.73
CA TRP A 224 6.35 -10.19 19.26
C TRP A 224 5.20 -11.02 18.71
N HIS A 225 4.98 -12.22 19.24
CA HIS A 225 3.90 -13.09 18.79
C HIS A 225 2.53 -12.41 18.91
N ARG A 226 2.27 -11.74 20.03
CA ARG A 226 1.02 -11.00 20.24
C ARG A 226 0.87 -9.87 19.22
N ARG A 227 1.96 -9.13 18.96
CA ARG A 227 1.97 -8.05 17.97
C ARG A 227 1.67 -8.54 16.58
N ILE A 228 2.39 -9.55 16.07
CA ILE A 228 2.22 -9.98 14.69
C ILE A 228 0.81 -10.52 14.42
N VAL A 229 0.24 -11.27 15.38
CA VAL A 229 -1.15 -11.73 15.32
C VAL A 229 -2.11 -10.54 15.29
N SER A 230 -1.91 -9.56 16.18
CA SER A 230 -2.77 -8.38 16.25
C SER A 230 -2.64 -7.47 15.03
N ALA A 231 -1.45 -7.37 14.45
CA ALA A 231 -1.17 -6.55 13.27
C ALA A 231 -1.85 -7.14 12.02
N LEU A 232 -1.69 -8.44 11.78
CA LEU A 232 -2.33 -9.12 10.64
C LEU A 232 -3.85 -9.20 10.82
N GLY A 233 -4.33 -9.45 12.04
CA GLY A 233 -5.76 -9.46 12.35
C GLY A 233 -6.41 -8.08 12.16
N SER A 234 -5.77 -7.02 12.65
CA SER A 234 -6.28 -5.65 12.43
C SER A 234 -6.17 -5.24 10.96
N TYR A 235 -5.08 -5.54 10.26
CA TYR A 235 -4.97 -5.29 8.82
C TYR A 235 -6.08 -5.98 8.02
N TYR A 236 -6.40 -7.24 8.36
CA TYR A 236 -7.50 -7.97 7.74
C TYR A 236 -8.81 -7.19 7.81
N VAL A 237 -9.17 -6.70 9.00
CA VAL A 237 -10.43 -6.01 9.26
C VAL A 237 -10.46 -4.57 8.72
N TYR A 238 -9.41 -3.80 8.98
CA TYR A 238 -9.36 -2.36 8.66
C TYR A 238 -9.03 -2.09 7.19
N GLN A 239 -8.20 -2.92 6.55
CA GLN A 239 -7.72 -2.67 5.19
C GLN A 239 -8.15 -3.76 4.19
N HIS A 240 -7.84 -5.03 4.46
CA HIS A 240 -7.92 -6.10 3.45
C HIS A 240 -9.35 -6.44 3.04
N LEU A 241 -10.28 -6.62 3.98
CA LEU A 241 -11.68 -6.95 3.68
C LEU A 241 -12.35 -5.97 2.72
N GLY A 242 -11.93 -4.69 2.76
CA GLY A 242 -12.42 -3.67 1.85
C GLY A 242 -11.82 -3.72 0.44
N ASN A 243 -10.67 -4.39 0.26
CA ASN A 243 -10.05 -4.57 -1.05
C ASN A 243 -10.72 -5.68 -1.87
N ILE A 244 -11.23 -6.70 -1.19
CA ILE A 244 -11.81 -7.91 -1.77
C ILE A 244 -13.16 -7.59 -2.45
N PRO A 245 -13.43 -8.09 -3.68
CA PRO A 245 -14.74 -7.98 -4.31
C PRO A 245 -15.87 -8.61 -3.48
N PRO A 246 -17.10 -8.08 -3.51
CA PRO A 246 -18.23 -8.61 -2.72
C PRO A 246 -18.43 -10.12 -2.85
N ALA A 247 -18.35 -10.67 -4.06
CA ALA A 247 -18.53 -12.10 -4.31
C ALA A 247 -17.41 -12.97 -3.71
N GLU A 248 -16.16 -12.49 -3.72
CA GLU A 248 -15.03 -13.19 -3.09
C GLU A 248 -15.11 -13.08 -1.57
N ARG A 249 -15.51 -11.91 -1.06
CA ARG A 249 -15.69 -11.66 0.38
C ARG A 249 -16.80 -12.52 0.98
N GLU A 250 -17.89 -12.72 0.26
CA GLU A 250 -18.98 -13.61 0.72
C GLU A 250 -18.54 -15.09 0.80
N ALA A 251 -17.55 -15.48 0.01
CA ALA A 251 -16.95 -16.81 0.05
C ALA A 251 -15.80 -16.93 1.07
N ASP A 252 -15.43 -15.85 1.77
CA ASP A 252 -14.34 -15.84 2.73
C ASP A 252 -14.74 -16.62 4.01
N PRO A 253 -14.05 -17.73 4.34
CA PRO A 253 -14.40 -18.57 5.47
C PRO A 253 -14.13 -17.90 6.83
N VAL A 254 -13.15 -17.00 6.90
CA VAL A 254 -12.86 -16.24 8.12
C VAL A 254 -14.00 -15.26 8.35
N LEU A 255 -14.36 -14.43 7.37
CA LEU A 255 -15.48 -13.49 7.53
C LEU A 255 -16.80 -14.19 7.86
N ALA A 256 -17.09 -15.32 7.21
CA ALA A 256 -18.27 -16.12 7.51
C ALA A 256 -18.30 -16.57 8.99
N ALA A 257 -17.16 -17.01 9.53
CA ALA A 257 -17.04 -17.38 10.93
C ALA A 257 -17.15 -16.17 11.89
N LEU A 258 -16.58 -15.00 11.53
CA LEU A 258 -16.74 -13.77 12.30
C LEU A 258 -18.22 -13.35 12.38
N ARG A 259 -18.93 -13.36 11.25
CA ARG A 259 -20.37 -13.08 11.17
C ARG A 259 -21.23 -14.08 11.96
N ALA A 260 -20.77 -15.33 12.08
CA ALA A 260 -21.43 -16.36 12.89
C ALA A 260 -21.15 -16.25 14.41
N GLY A 261 -20.33 -15.28 14.84
CA GLY A 261 -20.03 -15.03 16.26
C GLY A 261 -18.81 -15.77 16.81
N ALA A 262 -18.00 -16.41 15.97
CA ALA A 262 -16.74 -17.05 16.36
C ALA A 262 -15.54 -16.07 16.20
N GLY A 263 -15.70 -14.84 16.67
CA GLY A 263 -14.89 -13.70 16.23
C GLY A 263 -13.39 -13.77 16.54
N GLU A 264 -13.04 -13.68 17.82
CA GLU A 264 -11.67 -13.42 18.26
C GLU A 264 -10.69 -14.57 17.94
N GLU A 265 -10.99 -15.78 18.41
CA GLU A 265 -10.11 -16.94 18.22
C GLU A 265 -9.92 -17.29 16.74
N THR A 266 -10.96 -17.13 15.91
CA THR A 266 -10.84 -17.38 14.46
C THR A 266 -9.92 -16.37 13.79
N LEU A 267 -10.05 -15.08 14.14
CA LEU A 267 -9.21 -14.03 13.57
C LEU A 267 -7.75 -14.22 13.99
N ASP A 268 -7.51 -14.51 15.27
CA ASP A 268 -6.17 -14.69 15.81
C ASP A 268 -5.48 -15.93 15.22
N GLU A 269 -6.22 -17.04 15.07
CA GLU A 269 -5.69 -18.25 14.44
C GLU A 269 -5.39 -18.04 12.96
N PHE A 270 -6.26 -17.32 12.24
CA PHE A 270 -6.01 -16.92 10.86
C PHE A 270 -4.74 -16.06 10.73
N ALA A 271 -4.62 -15.04 11.57
CA ALA A 271 -3.46 -14.13 11.58
C ALA A 271 -2.17 -14.86 11.97
N ARG A 272 -2.23 -15.75 12.95
CA ARG A 272 -1.11 -16.62 13.34
C ARG A 272 -0.65 -17.49 12.18
N ARG A 273 -1.59 -18.15 11.50
CA ARG A 273 -1.28 -18.98 10.32
C ARG A 273 -0.69 -18.14 9.19
N ALA A 274 -1.19 -16.94 8.95
CA ALA A 274 -0.67 -16.04 7.92
C ALA A 274 0.81 -15.64 8.17
N ASP A 275 1.24 -15.49 9.43
CA ASP A 275 2.67 -15.26 9.74
C ASP A 275 3.51 -16.54 9.59
N GLU A 276 3.04 -17.66 10.14
CA GLU A 276 3.79 -18.92 10.20
C GLU A 276 3.90 -19.62 8.83
N GLU A 277 2.85 -19.53 8.02
CA GLU A 277 2.67 -20.14 6.71
C GLU A 277 2.30 -19.05 5.68
N PRO A 278 3.28 -18.28 5.17
CA PRO A 278 3.00 -17.15 4.26
C PRO A 278 2.22 -17.50 2.99
N ASP A 279 2.32 -18.73 2.51
CA ASP A 279 1.60 -19.24 1.34
C ASP A 279 0.13 -19.60 1.65
N SER A 280 -0.28 -19.57 2.93
CA SER A 280 -1.65 -19.91 3.34
C SER A 280 -2.68 -18.79 3.11
N VAL A 281 -2.22 -17.55 2.90
CA VAL A 281 -3.07 -16.35 2.74
C VAL A 281 -2.48 -15.45 1.67
N ARG A 282 -3.29 -15.08 0.67
CA ARG A 282 -2.91 -14.09 -0.34
C ARG A 282 -3.47 -12.72 0.02
N TRP A 283 -2.60 -11.79 0.40
CA TRP A 283 -2.98 -10.39 0.64
C TRP A 283 -3.06 -9.57 -0.65
N SER A 284 -2.37 -10.02 -1.70
CA SER A 284 -2.44 -9.46 -3.05
C SER A 284 -3.83 -9.55 -3.69
N TYR A 285 -4.17 -8.52 -4.46
CA TYR A 285 -5.47 -8.41 -5.12
C TYR A 285 -5.35 -7.74 -6.48
N HIS A 286 -6.40 -7.84 -7.29
CA HIS A 286 -6.49 -7.12 -8.56
C HIS A 286 -7.88 -6.48 -8.72
N ARG A 287 -7.96 -5.45 -9.56
CA ARG A 287 -9.20 -4.79 -9.96
C ARG A 287 -9.16 -4.51 -11.45
N ASP A 288 -10.22 -4.94 -12.14
CA ASP A 288 -10.50 -4.56 -13.52
C ASP A 288 -11.40 -3.34 -13.52
N LEU A 289 -10.89 -2.24 -14.07
CA LEU A 289 -11.51 -0.92 -14.05
C LEU A 289 -11.59 -0.40 -15.49
N GLY A 290 -12.51 -1.00 -16.25
CA GLY A 290 -12.65 -0.75 -17.69
C GLY A 290 -11.47 -1.35 -18.45
N ASP A 291 -10.75 -0.51 -19.20
CA ASP A 291 -9.58 -0.92 -20.00
C ASP A 291 -8.26 -0.85 -19.20
N THR A 292 -8.35 -0.65 -17.88
CA THR A 292 -7.19 -0.61 -16.97
C THR A 292 -7.30 -1.71 -15.92
N ARG A 293 -6.24 -2.50 -15.77
CA ARG A 293 -6.11 -3.46 -14.66
C ARG A 293 -5.12 -2.94 -13.63
N LEU A 294 -5.54 -2.91 -12.37
CA LEU A 294 -4.67 -2.72 -11.21
C LEU A 294 -4.37 -4.09 -10.58
N VAL A 295 -3.10 -4.40 -10.36
CA VAL A 295 -2.64 -5.58 -9.62
C VAL A 295 -1.79 -5.08 -8.45
N MET A 296 -2.24 -5.27 -7.22
CA MET A 296 -1.50 -4.88 -6.02
C MET A 296 -0.77 -6.10 -5.46
N LEU A 297 0.56 -6.02 -5.36
CA LEU A 297 1.41 -7.05 -4.80
C LEU A 297 1.68 -6.81 -3.31
N ASP A 298 1.62 -7.87 -2.52
CA ASP A 298 2.14 -7.94 -1.16
C ASP A 298 3.64 -8.22 -1.20
N SER A 299 4.43 -7.18 -0.94
CA SER A 299 5.89 -7.26 -0.88
C SER A 299 6.45 -7.44 0.54
N ARG A 300 5.64 -7.86 1.53
CA ARG A 300 6.05 -8.04 2.93
C ARG A 300 5.70 -9.41 3.49
N SER A 301 4.42 -9.81 3.51
CA SER A 301 4.00 -11.07 4.12
C SER A 301 4.36 -12.26 3.23
N ALA A 302 4.13 -12.16 1.93
CA ALA A 302 4.40 -13.22 0.93
C ALA A 302 5.90 -13.56 0.71
N ARG A 303 6.83 -12.94 1.44
CA ARG A 303 8.27 -13.14 1.22
C ARG A 303 8.72 -14.55 1.61
N THR A 304 9.49 -15.18 0.73
CA THR A 304 10.35 -16.31 1.10
C THR A 304 11.71 -15.78 1.56
N LEU A 305 12.09 -16.01 2.81
CA LEU A 305 13.29 -15.40 3.42
C LEU A 305 14.49 -16.34 3.57
N GLU A 306 14.32 -17.63 3.24
CA GLU A 306 15.35 -18.66 3.36
C GLU A 306 16.61 -18.28 2.55
N PRO A 307 17.80 -18.25 3.17
CA PRO A 307 19.06 -17.97 2.46
C PRO A 307 19.26 -18.89 1.25
N GLY A 308 19.65 -18.31 0.10
CA GLY A 308 19.81 -19.04 -1.16
C GLY A 308 18.50 -19.33 -1.93
N HIS A 309 17.34 -19.12 -1.31
CA HIS A 309 16.01 -19.34 -1.89
C HIS A 309 15.09 -18.12 -1.77
N ARG A 310 15.65 -16.95 -1.49
CA ARG A 310 14.87 -15.73 -1.23
C ARG A 310 14.01 -15.32 -2.42
N ARG A 311 12.76 -14.94 -2.12
CA ARG A 311 11.78 -14.41 -3.05
C ARG A 311 11.00 -13.27 -2.41
N MET A 312 10.71 -12.24 -3.19
CA MET A 312 9.87 -11.11 -2.76
C MET A 312 8.41 -11.56 -2.52
N ILE A 313 7.91 -12.43 -3.40
CA ILE A 313 6.62 -13.10 -3.26
C ILE A 313 6.82 -14.60 -3.50
N ASP A 314 6.05 -15.45 -2.83
CA ASP A 314 6.14 -16.91 -2.94
C ASP A 314 5.70 -17.44 -4.33
N GLU A 315 5.83 -18.75 -4.53
CA GLU A 315 5.55 -19.40 -5.82
C GLU A 315 4.06 -19.44 -6.19
N GLU A 316 3.17 -19.56 -5.21
CA GLU A 316 1.72 -19.55 -5.44
C GLU A 316 1.27 -18.16 -5.85
N GLU A 317 1.72 -17.13 -5.12
CA GLU A 317 1.44 -15.75 -5.44
C GLU A 317 2.07 -15.32 -6.77
N TRP A 318 3.29 -15.80 -7.08
CA TRP A 318 3.90 -15.59 -8.40
C TRP A 318 3.04 -16.16 -9.53
N SER A 319 2.54 -17.39 -9.35
CA SER A 319 1.69 -18.06 -10.32
C SER A 319 0.34 -17.37 -10.49
N TRP A 320 -0.19 -16.75 -9.43
CA TRP A 320 -1.36 -15.88 -9.51
C TRP A 320 -1.03 -14.58 -10.27
N PHE A 321 0.06 -13.91 -9.93
CA PHE A 321 0.47 -12.66 -10.59
C PHE A 321 0.67 -12.84 -12.09
N GLU A 322 1.31 -13.92 -12.54
CA GLU A 322 1.50 -14.19 -13.97
C GLU A 322 0.18 -14.34 -14.74
N LYS A 323 -0.90 -14.78 -14.08
CA LYS A 323 -2.26 -14.85 -14.67
C LYS A 323 -2.92 -13.46 -14.77
N GLN A 324 -2.59 -12.55 -13.85
CA GLN A 324 -3.12 -11.18 -13.86
C GLN A 324 -2.35 -10.25 -14.81
N ALA A 325 -1.04 -10.45 -14.93
CA ALA A 325 -0.14 -9.66 -15.76
C ALA A 325 -0.26 -10.04 -17.24
N THR A 326 -1.38 -9.65 -17.85
CA THR A 326 -1.69 -9.89 -19.27
C THR A 326 -1.75 -8.59 -20.07
N GLY A 327 -1.75 -8.71 -21.39
CA GLY A 327 -2.13 -7.66 -22.32
C GLY A 327 -3.64 -7.61 -22.54
N ASP A 328 -4.05 -7.14 -23.72
CA ASP A 328 -5.44 -6.92 -24.13
C ASP A 328 -6.19 -5.88 -23.30
N LEU A 329 -5.42 -4.99 -22.67
CA LEU A 329 -5.84 -3.84 -21.88
C LEU A 329 -5.24 -2.55 -22.47
N GLY A 330 -5.82 -1.41 -22.15
CA GLY A 330 -5.26 -0.08 -22.40
C GLY A 330 -4.06 0.20 -21.50
N HIS A 331 -4.20 -0.13 -20.21
CA HIS A 331 -3.17 0.10 -19.19
C HIS A 331 -3.06 -1.08 -18.21
N LEU A 332 -1.82 -1.43 -17.85
CA LEU A 332 -1.54 -2.33 -16.73
C LEU A 332 -0.85 -1.54 -15.62
N VAL A 333 -1.45 -1.53 -14.43
CA VAL A 333 -0.93 -0.87 -13.23
C VAL A 333 -0.57 -1.96 -12.22
N ILE A 334 0.67 -1.95 -11.74
CA ILE A 334 1.17 -2.90 -10.75
C ILE A 334 1.62 -2.11 -9.53
N GLY A 335 0.97 -2.32 -8.39
CA GLY A 335 1.37 -1.76 -7.11
C GLY A 335 2.33 -2.68 -6.38
N SER A 336 3.28 -2.11 -5.65
CA SER A 336 4.18 -2.80 -4.71
C SER A 336 4.56 -1.78 -3.63
N SER A 337 4.42 -2.10 -2.34
CA SER A 337 4.77 -1.17 -1.26
C SER A 337 6.21 -0.68 -1.41
N LEU A 338 7.11 -1.61 -1.79
CA LEU A 338 8.51 -1.33 -2.08
C LEU A 338 8.79 -1.04 -3.56
N PRO A 339 9.65 -0.06 -3.89
CA PRO A 339 10.07 0.20 -5.26
C PRO A 339 10.85 -0.95 -5.89
N VAL A 340 10.50 -1.28 -7.13
CA VAL A 340 11.19 -2.26 -7.98
C VAL A 340 12.44 -1.67 -8.64
N LEU A 341 12.30 -0.46 -9.20
CA LEU A 341 13.30 0.22 -10.02
C LEU A 341 14.03 1.34 -9.24
N LEU A 342 14.73 0.95 -8.17
CA LEU A 342 15.57 1.85 -7.37
C LEU A 342 16.66 2.56 -8.20
N PRO A 343 17.22 3.69 -7.73
CA PRO A 343 18.46 4.24 -8.26
C PRO A 343 19.52 3.13 -8.38
N SER A 344 20.11 2.99 -9.57
CA SER A 344 20.93 1.80 -9.92
C SER A 344 22.07 1.48 -8.94
N GLY A 345 22.62 2.49 -8.25
CA GLY A 345 23.63 2.28 -7.21
C GLY A 345 23.11 1.46 -6.04
N ILE A 346 21.93 1.82 -5.52
CA ILE A 346 21.28 1.11 -4.40
C ILE A 346 20.92 -0.31 -4.82
N HIS A 347 20.27 -0.47 -5.98
CA HIS A 347 19.92 -1.79 -6.52
C HIS A 347 21.14 -2.74 -6.61
N HIS A 348 22.31 -2.22 -7.02
CA HIS A 348 23.53 -3.03 -7.06
C HIS A 348 24.12 -3.35 -5.69
N VAL A 349 24.00 -2.45 -4.72
CA VAL A 349 24.42 -2.70 -3.33
C VAL A 349 23.54 -3.78 -2.70
N GLU A 350 22.23 -3.71 -2.89
CA GLU A 350 21.29 -4.73 -2.41
C GLU A 350 21.58 -6.11 -3.00
N GLY A 351 21.73 -6.21 -4.32
CA GLY A 351 22.04 -7.49 -4.95
C GLY A 351 23.39 -8.06 -4.52
N TRP A 352 24.39 -7.19 -4.27
CA TRP A 352 25.67 -7.62 -3.70
C TRP A 352 25.52 -8.11 -2.27
N ASN A 353 24.75 -7.40 -1.43
CA ASN A 353 24.47 -7.81 -0.07
C ASN A 353 23.76 -9.17 -0.04
N GLU A 354 22.71 -9.36 -0.84
CA GLU A 354 21.99 -10.64 -0.98
C GLU A 354 22.97 -11.79 -1.27
N ALA A 355 23.89 -11.61 -2.20
CA ALA A 355 24.88 -12.63 -2.54
C ALA A 355 25.86 -12.92 -1.39
N VAL A 356 26.32 -11.89 -0.68
CA VAL A 356 27.15 -12.04 0.52
C VAL A 356 26.41 -12.83 1.60
N CYS A 357 25.13 -12.50 1.84
CA CYS A 357 24.22 -13.19 2.75
C CYS A 357 24.01 -14.66 2.36
N ASP A 358 23.93 -14.96 1.06
CA ASP A 358 23.87 -16.32 0.51
C ASP A 358 25.23 -17.08 0.59
N GLY A 359 26.28 -16.42 1.07
CA GLY A 359 27.52 -17.08 1.44
C GLY A 359 28.55 -17.18 0.33
N ILE A 360 28.50 -16.32 -0.70
CA ILE A 360 29.55 -16.29 -1.76
C ILE A 360 30.97 -16.16 -1.19
N TRP A 361 31.13 -15.55 -0.01
CA TRP A 361 32.41 -15.37 0.69
C TRP A 361 32.49 -16.15 2.01
N GLY A 362 31.65 -17.19 2.15
CA GLY A 362 31.61 -18.08 3.29
C GLY A 362 30.78 -17.55 4.48
N ARG A 363 30.58 -18.41 5.48
CA ARG A 363 29.62 -18.21 6.57
C ARG A 363 29.87 -16.97 7.43
N ARG A 364 31.13 -16.56 7.61
CA ARG A 364 31.46 -15.36 8.41
C ARG A 364 31.03 -14.08 7.70
N ALA A 365 31.26 -14.00 6.39
CA ALA A 365 30.82 -12.89 5.57
C ALA A 365 29.29 -12.84 5.48
N ALA A 366 28.62 -14.00 5.34
CA ALA A 366 27.16 -14.07 5.35
C ALA A 366 26.53 -13.45 6.61
N ARG A 367 27.02 -13.84 7.80
CA ARG A 367 26.53 -13.26 9.07
C ARG A 367 26.77 -11.75 9.19
N TRP A 368 27.89 -11.27 8.64
CA TRP A 368 28.16 -9.83 8.57
C TRP A 368 27.23 -9.15 7.56
N GLY A 369 26.99 -9.78 6.41
CA GLY A 369 26.04 -9.33 5.39
C GLY A 369 24.64 -9.14 5.96
N GLU A 370 24.14 -10.09 6.76
CA GLU A 370 22.81 -9.96 7.40
C GLU A 370 22.73 -8.77 8.35
N ARG A 371 23.82 -8.47 9.09
CA ARG A 371 23.89 -7.27 9.93
C ARG A 371 23.89 -5.99 9.10
N VAL A 372 24.54 -6.02 7.94
CA VAL A 372 24.53 -4.88 7.02
C VAL A 372 23.15 -4.72 6.37
N ARG A 373 22.47 -5.82 6.04
CA ARG A 373 21.12 -5.82 5.49
C ARG A 373 20.15 -5.09 6.42
N GLN A 374 20.08 -5.54 7.68
CA GLN A 374 19.19 -5.01 8.70
C GLN A 374 19.58 -3.60 9.20
N PHE A 375 20.80 -3.13 8.90
CA PHE A 375 21.22 -1.79 9.33
C PHE A 375 21.00 -0.73 8.25
N LEU A 376 20.89 -1.14 7.00
CA LEU A 376 20.77 -0.27 5.83
C LEU A 376 19.46 -0.50 5.07
N ASP A 377 18.53 -1.27 5.66
CA ASP A 377 17.19 -1.57 5.13
C ASP A 377 17.27 -2.10 3.68
N LEU A 378 18.20 -3.05 3.46
CA LEU A 378 18.46 -3.65 2.14
C LEU A 378 17.45 -4.76 1.85
N GLU A 379 16.20 -4.35 1.63
CA GLU A 379 15.07 -5.26 1.54
C GLU A 379 14.12 -5.00 0.37
N HIS A 380 14.48 -4.10 -0.54
CA HIS A 380 13.71 -3.89 -1.74
C HIS A 380 13.91 -5.03 -2.74
N TRP A 381 13.26 -4.93 -3.91
CA TRP A 381 13.37 -5.92 -4.99
C TRP A 381 14.82 -6.19 -5.43
N GLY A 382 15.75 -5.25 -5.28
CA GLY A 382 17.17 -5.48 -5.57
C GLY A 382 17.83 -6.48 -4.62
N ALA A 383 17.29 -6.65 -3.41
CA ALA A 383 17.73 -7.61 -2.39
C ALA A 383 17.10 -9.01 -2.56
N PHE A 384 16.22 -9.16 -3.56
CA PHE A 384 15.54 -10.39 -3.94
C PHE A 384 15.72 -10.63 -5.45
N ARG A 385 16.97 -10.77 -5.92
CA ARG A 385 17.33 -10.73 -7.34
C ARG A 385 16.50 -11.66 -8.22
N ARG A 386 16.20 -12.87 -7.74
CA ARG A 386 15.44 -13.83 -8.56
C ARG A 386 14.03 -13.32 -8.86
N SER A 387 13.33 -12.77 -7.86
CA SER A 387 12.01 -12.15 -8.05
C SER A 387 12.09 -10.91 -8.92
N PHE A 388 13.13 -10.09 -8.78
CA PHE A 388 13.36 -8.96 -9.69
C PHE A 388 13.50 -9.41 -11.15
N GLU A 389 14.31 -10.44 -11.42
CA GLU A 389 14.52 -10.95 -12.77
C GLU A 389 13.26 -11.62 -13.36
N ASP A 390 12.51 -12.34 -12.54
CA ASP A 390 11.24 -12.92 -12.95
C ASP A 390 10.20 -11.81 -13.25
N LEU A 391 10.13 -10.75 -12.42
CA LEU A 391 9.24 -9.61 -12.67
C LEU A 391 9.64 -8.87 -13.95
N ALA A 392 10.93 -8.61 -14.12
CA ALA A 392 11.47 -8.01 -15.32
C ALA A 392 11.07 -8.78 -16.59
N ARG A 393 11.13 -10.12 -16.55
CA ARG A 393 10.69 -10.99 -17.65
C ARG A 393 9.20 -10.75 -17.95
N VAL A 394 8.33 -10.84 -16.94
CA VAL A 394 6.88 -10.66 -17.10
C VAL A 394 6.56 -9.26 -17.68
N LEU A 395 7.16 -8.20 -17.12
CA LEU A 395 6.95 -6.82 -17.61
C LEU A 395 7.34 -6.68 -19.09
N VAL A 396 8.44 -7.30 -19.51
CA VAL A 396 8.90 -7.27 -20.90
C VAL A 396 7.96 -8.09 -21.80
N GLU A 397 7.52 -9.26 -21.36
CA GLU A 397 6.60 -10.12 -22.12
C GLU A 397 5.26 -9.43 -22.37
N VAL A 398 4.65 -8.81 -21.34
CA VAL A 398 3.42 -8.02 -21.49
C VAL A 398 3.64 -6.86 -22.46
N ALA A 399 4.66 -6.05 -22.20
CA ALA A 399 4.89 -4.83 -22.98
C ALA A 399 5.31 -5.11 -24.43
N SER A 400 5.84 -6.30 -24.72
CA SER A 400 6.22 -6.75 -26.06
C SER A 400 5.10 -7.50 -26.79
N GLY A 401 3.93 -7.68 -26.16
CA GLY A 401 2.78 -8.35 -26.74
C GLY A 401 2.85 -9.88 -26.76
N GLN A 402 3.69 -10.48 -25.91
CA GLN A 402 3.80 -11.94 -25.78
C GLN A 402 2.71 -12.53 -24.88
N ARG A 403 1.97 -11.67 -24.17
CA ARG A 403 0.86 -12.02 -23.26
C ARG A 403 -0.46 -11.38 -23.68
N GLY A 404 -0.69 -11.19 -24.98
CA GLY A 404 -1.85 -10.46 -25.54
C GLY A 404 -1.44 -9.16 -26.24
N ARG A 405 -2.40 -8.37 -26.76
CA ARG A 405 -2.10 -7.05 -27.35
C ARG A 405 -1.40 -6.18 -26.30
N PRO A 406 -0.23 -5.59 -26.57
CA PRO A 406 0.51 -4.86 -25.54
C PRO A 406 -0.27 -3.63 -25.08
N PRO A 407 -0.34 -3.36 -23.77
CA PRO A 407 -0.96 -2.13 -23.26
C PRO A 407 -0.14 -0.91 -23.67
N ALA A 408 -0.77 0.26 -23.70
CA ALA A 408 -0.09 1.52 -23.98
C ALA A 408 0.95 1.82 -22.89
N THR A 409 0.59 1.55 -21.63
CA THR A 409 1.47 1.73 -20.48
C THR A 409 1.43 0.51 -19.54
N VAL A 410 2.59 0.21 -18.98
CA VAL A 410 2.79 -0.67 -17.82
C VAL A 410 3.39 0.22 -16.73
N LEU A 411 2.62 0.52 -15.69
CA LEU A 411 3.01 1.45 -14.62
C LEU A 411 3.20 0.67 -13.32
N LEU A 412 4.39 0.78 -12.73
CA LEU A 412 4.69 0.34 -11.38
C LEU A 412 4.43 1.50 -10.41
N LEU A 413 3.63 1.30 -9.37
CA LEU A 413 3.35 2.30 -8.33
C LEU A 413 3.94 1.82 -7.01
N SER A 414 4.76 2.65 -6.36
CA SER A 414 5.45 2.25 -5.11
C SER A 414 5.65 3.38 -4.11
N GLY A 415 5.97 3.00 -2.87
CA GLY A 415 6.13 3.85 -1.70
C GLY A 415 7.49 3.69 -0.98
N ASP A 416 7.43 3.58 0.35
CA ASP A 416 8.53 3.28 1.30
C ASP A 416 9.63 4.36 1.46
N VAL A 417 10.31 4.75 0.39
CA VAL A 417 11.65 5.38 0.51
C VAL A 417 11.70 6.86 0.98
N HIS A 418 10.58 7.45 1.39
CA HIS A 418 10.44 8.85 1.85
C HIS A 418 10.96 9.94 0.89
N TYR A 419 11.05 9.62 -0.40
CA TYR A 419 11.17 10.59 -1.49
C TYR A 419 10.52 10.04 -2.77
N SER A 420 10.14 10.96 -3.66
CA SER A 420 9.38 10.63 -4.86
C SER A 420 10.25 10.75 -6.11
N TYR A 421 10.02 9.89 -7.09
CA TYR A 421 10.72 9.93 -8.37
C TYR A 421 9.97 9.16 -9.45
N MET A 422 10.41 9.34 -10.70
CA MET A 422 9.96 8.52 -11.82
C MET A 422 11.15 7.77 -12.43
N ALA A 423 11.03 6.47 -12.60
CA ALA A 423 11.98 5.66 -13.36
C ALA A 423 11.39 5.23 -14.72
N SER A 424 12.23 5.22 -15.74
CA SER A 424 11.85 4.81 -17.09
C SER A 424 12.74 3.66 -17.56
N VAL A 425 12.14 2.54 -17.95
CA VAL A 425 12.86 1.40 -18.56
C VAL A 425 13.23 1.75 -20.00
N ARG A 426 14.50 1.50 -20.36
CA ARG A 426 15.03 1.67 -21.70
C ARG A 426 14.75 0.42 -22.53
N ARG A 427 13.70 0.47 -23.35
CA ARG A 427 13.36 -0.55 -24.36
C ARG A 427 13.06 0.10 -25.70
N LYS A 428 13.11 -0.67 -26.78
CA LYS A 428 12.64 -0.27 -28.12
C LYS A 428 11.32 -0.98 -28.43
N GLY A 429 10.30 -0.23 -28.86
CA GLY A 429 9.02 -0.75 -29.35
C GLY A 429 8.12 -1.40 -28.29
N GLY A 430 6.80 -1.38 -28.51
CA GLY A 430 5.76 -1.88 -27.59
C GLY A 430 5.39 -0.90 -26.45
N GLY A 431 4.69 -1.40 -25.43
CA GLY A 431 4.21 -0.61 -24.29
C GLY A 431 5.32 -0.03 -23.42
N ARG A 432 5.12 1.15 -22.84
CA ARG A 432 6.13 1.77 -21.94
C ARG A 432 6.10 1.14 -20.56
N ILE A 433 7.27 0.89 -19.98
CA ILE A 433 7.39 0.45 -18.58
C ILE A 433 7.98 1.61 -17.77
N HIS A 434 7.21 2.12 -16.82
CA HIS A 434 7.62 3.16 -15.89
C HIS A 434 7.36 2.72 -14.47
N GLN A 435 8.18 3.21 -13.54
CA GLN A 435 7.84 3.21 -12.13
C GLN A 435 7.65 4.65 -11.66
N ILE A 436 6.61 4.84 -10.86
CA ILE A 436 6.24 6.08 -10.23
C ILE A 436 6.31 5.80 -8.73
N VAL A 437 7.21 6.47 -8.04
CA VAL A 437 7.35 6.37 -6.59
C VAL A 437 6.83 7.63 -5.96
N CYS A 438 5.91 7.48 -5.01
CA CYS A 438 5.26 8.59 -4.30
C CYS A 438 5.29 8.37 -2.79
N SER A 439 6.42 8.71 -2.19
CA SER A 439 6.61 8.77 -0.74
C SER A 439 7.34 10.08 -0.40
N PRO A 440 6.99 10.81 0.67
CA PRO A 440 5.94 10.52 1.63
C PRO A 440 4.67 11.37 1.43
N ILE A 441 3.51 10.89 1.87
CA ILE A 441 2.29 11.69 2.03
C ILE A 441 2.47 12.67 3.20
N ARG A 442 3.06 12.19 4.31
CA ARG A 442 3.38 13.01 5.48
C ARG A 442 4.43 12.32 6.37
N ASN A 443 5.67 12.28 5.90
CA ASN A 443 6.81 11.78 6.68
C ASN A 443 8.15 12.29 6.10
N PRO A 444 8.39 13.62 6.10
CA PRO A 444 9.50 14.19 5.36
C PRO A 444 10.84 13.80 6.00
N LEU A 445 11.77 13.29 5.19
CA LEU A 445 13.14 13.05 5.64
C LEU A 445 13.77 14.32 6.24
N SER A 446 14.56 14.14 7.29
CA SER A 446 15.40 15.22 7.83
C SER A 446 16.40 15.71 6.78
N ARG A 447 16.82 16.98 6.86
CA ARG A 447 17.71 17.61 5.84
C ARG A 447 19.03 16.86 5.64
N SER A 448 19.60 16.30 6.72
CA SER A 448 20.83 15.49 6.66
C SER A 448 20.61 14.17 5.93
N LEU A 449 19.49 13.48 6.18
CA LEU A 449 19.15 12.22 5.50
C LEU A 449 18.87 12.45 4.02
N ARG A 450 18.21 13.55 3.64
CA ARG A 450 18.02 13.93 2.22
C ARG A 450 19.35 14.02 1.48
N PHE A 451 20.34 14.71 2.08
CA PHE A 451 21.66 14.86 1.47
C PHE A 451 22.40 13.52 1.36
N ALA A 452 22.36 12.69 2.40
CA ALA A 452 22.93 11.34 2.37
C ALA A 452 22.30 10.49 1.26
N ASN A 453 20.97 10.51 1.13
CA ASN A 453 20.23 9.78 0.09
C ASN A 453 20.60 10.25 -1.31
N ILE A 454 20.78 11.55 -1.54
CA ILE A 454 21.23 12.07 -2.85
C ILE A 454 22.61 11.52 -3.19
N VAL A 455 23.56 11.57 -2.25
CA VAL A 455 24.93 11.10 -2.48
C VAL A 455 24.96 9.58 -2.73
N ALA A 456 24.21 8.80 -1.95
CA ALA A 456 24.12 7.35 -2.07
C ALA A 456 23.42 6.91 -3.37
N SER A 457 22.35 7.61 -3.77
CA SER A 457 21.53 7.24 -4.93
C SER A 457 22.08 7.74 -6.26
N PHE A 458 22.71 8.93 -6.28
CA PHE A 458 23.01 9.67 -7.51
C PHE A 458 24.47 10.12 -7.64
N GLY A 459 25.32 9.88 -6.62
CA GLY A 459 26.74 10.22 -6.63
C GLY A 459 27.66 9.10 -7.14
N LEU A 460 28.94 9.16 -6.74
CA LEU A 460 29.98 8.14 -7.01
C LEU A 460 29.60 6.72 -6.52
N ALA A 461 28.58 6.60 -5.66
CA ALA A 461 28.03 5.34 -5.18
C ALA A 461 27.51 4.43 -6.31
N GLY A 462 27.03 4.97 -7.44
CA GLY A 462 26.67 4.15 -8.61
C GLY A 462 27.86 3.38 -9.21
N LEU A 463 29.07 3.95 -9.13
CA LEU A 463 30.31 3.25 -9.53
C LEU A 463 30.73 2.21 -8.49
N LEU A 464 30.59 2.53 -7.19
CA LEU A 464 30.90 1.60 -6.10
C LEU A 464 29.96 0.38 -6.10
N GLY A 465 28.65 0.58 -6.24
CA GLY A 465 27.67 -0.51 -6.36
C GLY A 465 27.99 -1.41 -7.56
N GLY A 466 28.33 -0.82 -8.71
CA GLY A 466 28.76 -1.58 -9.89
C GLY A 466 30.09 -2.33 -9.73
N VAL A 467 30.99 -1.88 -8.85
CA VAL A 467 32.22 -2.61 -8.50
C VAL A 467 31.90 -3.75 -7.53
N LEU A 468 31.09 -3.51 -6.50
CA LEU A 468 30.64 -4.52 -5.54
C LEU A 468 29.88 -5.66 -6.24
N ALA A 469 28.95 -5.33 -7.14
CA ALA A 469 28.22 -6.33 -7.92
C ALA A 469 29.17 -7.21 -8.76
N ARG A 470 30.21 -6.63 -9.37
CA ARG A 470 31.23 -7.41 -10.09
C ARG A 470 32.07 -8.26 -9.15
N ALA A 471 32.45 -7.76 -7.98
CA ALA A 471 33.17 -8.52 -6.96
C ALA A 471 32.35 -9.71 -6.44
N GLY A 472 31.03 -9.58 -6.40
CA GLY A 472 30.09 -10.67 -6.11
C GLY A 472 29.80 -11.60 -7.29
N GLY A 473 30.40 -11.38 -8.47
CA GLY A 473 30.15 -12.19 -9.67
C GLY A 473 28.74 -12.05 -10.24
N LEU A 474 28.04 -10.95 -9.93
CA LEU A 474 26.63 -10.80 -10.27
C LEU A 474 26.42 -10.48 -11.76
N PRO A 475 25.44 -11.13 -12.42
CA PRO A 475 25.03 -10.73 -13.76
C PRO A 475 24.43 -9.32 -13.71
N ARG A 476 24.48 -8.63 -14.86
CA ARG A 476 23.79 -7.35 -15.01
C ARG A 476 22.27 -7.59 -14.96
N PRO A 477 21.49 -6.68 -14.34
CA PRO A 477 20.04 -6.74 -14.38
C PRO A 477 19.50 -6.84 -15.80
N SER A 478 18.45 -7.64 -16.02
CA SER A 478 17.81 -7.77 -17.34
C SER A 478 17.18 -6.46 -17.82
N LEU A 479 16.62 -5.66 -16.89
CA LEU A 479 16.15 -4.31 -17.19
C LEU A 479 17.29 -3.29 -17.12
N ARG A 480 17.25 -2.32 -18.03
CA ARG A 480 18.03 -1.09 -17.92
C ARG A 480 17.08 0.07 -17.77
N TRP A 481 17.22 0.86 -16.71
CA TRP A 481 16.37 2.02 -16.49
C TRP A 481 17.20 3.27 -16.17
N ARG A 482 16.52 4.40 -16.08
CA ARG A 482 17.07 5.64 -15.53
C ARG A 482 16.00 6.32 -14.67
N ILE A 483 16.44 7.04 -13.65
CA ILE A 483 15.58 8.01 -12.98
C ILE A 483 15.40 9.18 -13.96
N SER A 484 14.17 9.39 -14.41
CA SER A 484 13.81 10.38 -15.44
C SER A 484 13.30 11.69 -14.84
N LYS A 485 12.73 11.66 -13.65
CA LYS A 485 12.25 12.83 -12.89
C LYS A 485 12.51 12.62 -11.39
N GLY A 486 12.55 13.73 -10.64
CA GLY A 486 12.96 13.74 -9.24
C GLY A 486 14.49 13.63 -9.04
N PRO A 487 14.96 13.30 -7.84
CA PRO A 487 14.17 13.01 -6.63
C PRO A 487 13.49 14.27 -6.07
N TRP A 488 12.27 14.10 -5.53
CA TRP A 488 11.56 15.13 -4.80
C TRP A 488 11.34 14.71 -3.35
N PHE A 489 11.62 15.62 -2.42
CA PHE A 489 11.54 15.40 -0.97
C PHE A 489 10.40 16.10 -0.21
N PRO A 490 9.60 17.02 -0.80
CA PRO A 490 8.38 17.48 -0.15
C PRO A 490 7.40 16.34 0.10
N ASN A 491 6.47 16.54 1.03
CA ASN A 491 5.28 15.71 1.11
C ASN A 491 4.46 15.86 -0.17
N MET A 492 3.98 14.76 -0.74
CA MET A 492 3.19 14.78 -1.97
C MET A 492 2.30 13.57 -2.13
N MET A 493 1.36 13.69 -3.06
CA MET A 493 0.64 12.59 -3.68
C MET A 493 0.82 12.66 -5.19
N THR A 494 0.51 11.56 -5.88
CA THR A 494 0.57 11.50 -7.33
C THR A 494 -0.81 11.19 -7.89
N ALA A 495 -1.24 11.96 -8.89
CA ALA A 495 -2.37 11.65 -9.75
C ALA A 495 -1.88 10.97 -11.03
N VAL A 496 -2.60 9.95 -11.48
CA VAL A 496 -2.44 9.31 -12.78
C VAL A 496 -3.76 9.39 -13.51
N ASP A 497 -3.80 10.24 -14.54
CA ASP A 497 -4.92 10.38 -15.45
C ASP A 497 -4.71 9.45 -16.65
N PHE A 498 -5.64 8.52 -16.86
CA PHE A 498 -5.60 7.53 -17.94
C PHE A 498 -6.45 8.00 -19.12
N ALA A 499 -5.89 7.89 -20.32
CA ALA A 499 -6.58 8.17 -21.57
C ALA A 499 -6.22 7.10 -22.61
N PRO A 500 -7.05 6.89 -23.65
CA PRO A 500 -6.73 5.92 -24.69
C PRO A 500 -5.34 6.16 -25.31
N GLY A 501 -4.40 5.25 -25.04
CA GLY A 501 -3.04 5.30 -25.58
C GLY A 501 -2.03 6.14 -24.77
N GLU A 502 -2.42 6.77 -23.66
CA GLU A 502 -1.49 7.55 -22.83
C GLU A 502 -1.91 7.63 -21.35
N ALA A 503 -0.95 7.94 -20.48
CA ALA A 503 -1.24 8.29 -19.09
C ALA A 503 -0.53 9.59 -18.74
N VAL A 504 -1.19 10.49 -18.02
CA VAL A 504 -0.58 11.74 -17.50
C VAL A 504 -0.36 11.56 -16.01
N VAL A 505 0.90 11.72 -15.59
CA VAL A 505 1.32 11.60 -14.20
C VAL A 505 1.60 12.98 -13.66
N THR A 506 0.92 13.38 -12.59
CA THR A 506 1.08 14.67 -11.93
C THR A 506 1.42 14.47 -10.46
N TRP A 507 2.57 14.98 -10.04
CA TRP A 507 2.94 15.04 -8.62
C TRP A 507 2.44 16.37 -8.06
N PHE A 508 1.76 16.34 -6.92
CA PHE A 508 1.20 17.55 -6.31
C PHE A 508 1.41 17.56 -4.79
N THR A 509 1.56 18.77 -4.25
CA THR A 509 1.63 19.03 -2.82
C THR A 509 0.32 19.67 -2.34
N ASP A 510 0.31 20.13 -1.08
CA ASP A 510 -0.77 20.95 -0.53
C ASP A 510 -0.95 22.31 -1.25
N THR A 511 0.12 22.82 -1.87
CA THR A 511 0.11 24.12 -2.56
C THR A 511 -0.15 24.03 -4.08
N GLY A 512 -0.33 22.83 -4.62
CA GLY A 512 -0.61 22.60 -6.04
C GLY A 512 0.41 21.68 -6.73
N ASP A 513 0.38 21.71 -8.06
CA ASP A 513 1.16 20.78 -8.89
C ASP A 513 2.66 21.11 -8.88
N LEU A 514 3.48 20.08 -8.77
CA LEU A 514 4.94 20.15 -8.74
C LEU A 514 5.56 19.85 -10.11
N ASP A 515 5.11 18.78 -10.76
CA ASP A 515 5.57 18.37 -12.10
C ASP A 515 4.51 17.49 -12.76
N THR A 516 4.46 17.50 -14.10
CA THR A 516 3.54 16.69 -14.91
C THR A 516 4.28 16.04 -16.07
N VAL A 517 4.00 14.75 -16.30
CA VAL A 517 4.61 13.96 -17.37
C VAL A 517 3.56 13.14 -18.11
N THR A 518 3.53 13.28 -19.43
CA THR A 518 2.74 12.39 -20.29
C THR A 518 3.55 11.16 -20.70
N VAL A 519 3.04 9.98 -20.40
CA VAL A 519 3.57 8.67 -20.77
C VAL A 519 2.85 8.18 -22.02
N ARG A 520 3.61 8.04 -23.13
CA ARG A 520 3.10 7.57 -24.43
C ARG A 520 3.94 6.41 -24.98
N PRO A 521 3.34 5.47 -25.73
CA PRO A 521 4.06 4.44 -26.49
C PRO A 521 5.18 5.02 -27.37
N GLU A 522 6.24 4.26 -27.63
CA GLU A 522 7.17 4.64 -28.71
C GLU A 522 6.50 4.43 -30.07
N PRO A 523 6.70 5.35 -31.02
CA PRO A 523 6.42 5.04 -32.41
C PRO A 523 7.22 3.77 -32.79
N PRO A 524 6.65 2.87 -33.60
CA PRO A 524 7.36 1.67 -34.03
C PRO A 524 8.70 2.07 -34.66
N ALA A 525 9.74 1.30 -34.38
CA ALA A 525 11.05 1.53 -34.98
C ALA A 525 10.87 1.55 -36.51
N ALA A 526 11.32 2.61 -37.16
CA ALA A 526 11.26 2.70 -38.62
C ALA A 526 11.89 1.43 -39.22
N PRO A 527 11.24 0.77 -40.20
CA PRO A 527 11.83 -0.38 -40.87
C PRO A 527 13.18 0.04 -41.43
N ARG A 528 14.22 -0.73 -41.10
CA ARG A 528 15.58 -0.50 -41.58
C ARG A 528 15.72 -0.82 -43.06
#